data_AF-A0AAE0G6P9-F1
#
_entry.id   AF-A0AAE0G6P9-F1
#
_cell.length_a   1.000
_cell.length_b   1.000
_cell.length_c   1.000
_cell.angle_alpha   90.00
_cell.angle_beta   90.00
_cell.angle_gamma   90.00
#
_symmetry.space_group_name_H-M   'P 1'
#
loop_
_entity.id
_entity.type
_entity.pdbx_description
1 polymer ?
#
loop_
_entity_poly.entity_id
_entity_poly.type
_entity_poly.pdbx_seq_one_letter_code
_entity_poly.pdbx_strand_id
1 'polypeptide(L)'
;MARERLGMDASQCVVIEDSIVGLNAAVGAKMHCIITPTSSTANEDFVSKGASAVLTSLKHNNRQVDLQDIFGEDGLINGQCDVDKNLPNCF
;
A
#
# COMPACT_ATOMS: atom_id res chain seq x y z
N MET A 1 -15.91 9.77 -6.71
CA MET A 1 -15.18 8.61 -6.13
C MET A 1 -15.77 8.18 -4.78
N ALA A 2 -15.38 7.02 -4.23
CA ALA A 2 -15.91 6.53 -2.95
C ALA A 2 -15.72 7.54 -1.81
N ARG A 3 -14.54 8.18 -1.69
CA ARG A 3 -14.29 9.21 -0.67
C ARG A 3 -15.23 10.41 -0.75
N GLU A 4 -15.64 10.83 -1.95
CA GLU A 4 -16.54 11.98 -2.13
C GLU A 4 -17.92 11.70 -1.56
N ARG A 5 -18.41 10.46 -1.72
CA ARG A 5 -19.68 10.02 -1.12
C ARG A 5 -19.61 10.01 0.41
N LEU A 6 -18.41 9.84 0.97
CA LEU A 6 -18.13 9.84 2.41
C LEU A 6 -17.65 11.19 2.94
N GLY A 7 -17.47 12.20 2.08
CA GLY A 7 -16.94 13.52 2.47
C GLY A 7 -15.52 13.50 3.02
N MET A 8 -14.69 12.50 2.66
CA MET A 8 -13.35 12.32 3.21
C MET A 8 -12.26 12.92 2.32
N ASP A 9 -11.14 13.34 2.92
CA ASP A 9 -9.95 13.73 2.16
C ASP A 9 -9.17 12.50 1.64
N ALA A 10 -8.45 12.64 0.52
CA ALA A 10 -7.64 11.56 -0.04
C ALA A 10 -6.51 11.14 0.92
N SER A 11 -5.94 12.09 1.67
CA SER A 11 -4.91 11.84 2.70
C SER A 11 -5.43 11.01 3.89
N GLN A 12 -6.74 10.88 4.05
CA GLN A 12 -7.38 10.08 5.08
C GLN A 12 -7.88 8.72 4.57
N CYS A 13 -7.61 8.41 3.30
CA CYS A 13 -8.06 7.20 2.64
C CYS A 13 -6.88 6.26 2.36
N VAL A 14 -7.10 4.97 2.59
CA VAL A 14 -6.24 3.89 2.13
C VAL A 14 -7.04 2.98 1.21
N VAL A 15 -6.43 2.59 0.09
CA VAL A 15 -6.96 1.63 -0.86
C VAL A 15 -6.29 0.28 -0.63
N ILE A 16 -7.07 -0.79 -0.72
CA ILE A 16 -6.58 -2.17 -0.69
C ILE A 16 -6.86 -2.78 -2.07
N GLU A 17 -5.82 -3.20 -2.80
CA GLU A 17 -5.93 -3.70 -4.17
C GLU A 17 -5.01 -4.89 -4.42
N ASP A 18 -5.19 -5.61 -5.53
CA ASP A 18 -4.39 -6.79 -5.87
C ASP A 18 -3.68 -6.71 -7.23
N SER A 19 -3.80 -5.58 -7.95
CA SER A 19 -3.31 -5.43 -9.32
C SER A 19 -2.75 -4.04 -9.62
N ILE A 20 -1.89 -3.94 -10.64
CA ILE A 20 -1.33 -2.66 -11.12
C ILE A 20 -2.41 -1.68 -11.58
N VAL A 21 -3.52 -2.15 -12.15
CA VAL A 21 -4.61 -1.28 -12.60
C VAL A 21 -5.26 -0.58 -11.40
N GLY A 22 -5.57 -1.33 -10.34
CA GLY A 22 -6.10 -0.78 -9.09
C GLY A 22 -5.11 0.17 -8.42
N LEU A 23 -3.82 -0.21 -8.37
CA LEU A 23 -2.76 0.64 -7.85
C LEU A 23 -2.69 1.99 -8.58
N ASN A 24 -2.68 1.98 -9.90
CA ASN A 24 -2.62 3.21 -10.70
C ASN A 24 -3.83 4.11 -10.45
N ALA A 25 -5.01 3.53 -10.22
CA ALA A 25 -6.20 4.30 -9.86
C ALA A 25 -6.05 4.97 -8.49
N ALA A 26 -5.52 4.25 -7.49
CA ALA A 26 -5.26 4.80 -6.15
C ALA A 26 -4.21 5.92 -6.18
N VAL A 27 -3.09 5.70 -6.86
CA VAL A 27 -2.02 6.70 -7.03
C VAL A 27 -2.53 7.93 -7.79
N GLY A 28 -3.28 7.73 -8.88
CA GLY A 28 -3.91 8.82 -9.62
C GLY A 28 -4.93 9.61 -8.78
N ALA A 29 -5.58 8.95 -7.82
CA ALA A 29 -6.46 9.56 -6.83
C ALA A 29 -5.73 10.21 -5.65
N LYS A 30 -4.39 10.13 -5.60
CA LYS A 30 -3.53 10.59 -4.50
C LYS A 30 -3.90 9.94 -3.16
N MET A 31 -4.24 8.65 -3.18
CA MET A 31 -4.51 7.85 -1.98
C MET A 31 -3.38 6.84 -1.77
N HIS A 32 -3.11 6.52 -0.51
CA HIS A 32 -2.22 5.41 -0.17
C HIS A 32 -2.82 4.09 -0.64
N CYS A 33 -1.97 3.15 -1.06
CA CYS A 33 -2.41 1.86 -1.57
C CYS A 33 -1.60 0.73 -0.98
N ILE A 34 -2.28 -0.23 -0.35
CA ILE A 34 -1.70 -1.49 0.12
C ILE A 34 -2.10 -2.57 -0.88
N ILE A 35 -1.11 -3.31 -1.37
CA ILE A 35 -1.32 -4.38 -2.33
C ILE A 35 -1.39 -5.72 -1.62
N THR A 36 -2.41 -6.51 -1.92
CA THR A 36 -2.55 -7.92 -1.57
C THR A 36 -2.57 -8.76 -2.83
N PRO A 37 -1.40 -9.08 -3.41
CA PRO A 37 -1.34 -9.68 -4.73
C PRO A 37 -1.93 -11.09 -4.70
N THR A 38 -2.53 -11.49 -5.81
CA THR A 38 -2.95 -12.86 -6.05
C THR A 38 -1.82 -13.63 -6.73
N SER A 39 -1.97 -14.95 -6.88
CA SER A 39 -0.98 -15.77 -7.59
C SER A 39 -0.69 -15.28 -9.02
N SER A 40 -1.67 -14.67 -9.69
CA SER A 40 -1.52 -14.14 -11.06
C SER A 40 -0.77 -12.81 -11.12
N THR A 41 -0.77 -12.02 -10.05
CA THR A 41 -0.14 -10.70 -9.99
C THR A 41 1.10 -10.66 -9.10
N ALA A 42 1.47 -11.79 -8.49
CA ALA A 42 2.59 -11.89 -7.53
C ALA A 42 3.96 -11.46 -8.08
N ASN A 43 4.16 -11.50 -9.39
CA ASN A 43 5.42 -11.10 -10.05
C ASN A 43 5.37 -9.67 -10.60
N GLU A 44 4.29 -8.92 -10.37
CA GLU A 44 4.22 -7.51 -10.75
C GLU A 44 5.04 -6.65 -9.78
N ASP A 45 5.69 -5.62 -10.31
CA ASP A 45 6.44 -4.66 -9.51
C ASP A 45 5.52 -3.52 -9.04
N PHE A 46 4.94 -3.70 -7.86
CA PHE A 46 4.05 -2.72 -7.23
C PHE A 46 4.79 -1.57 -6.55
N VAL A 47 5.98 -1.83 -6.02
CA VAL A 47 6.74 -0.85 -5.24
C VAL A 47 7.20 0.29 -6.14
N SER A 48 7.79 -0.02 -7.31
CA SER A 48 8.19 1.03 -8.25
C SER A 48 7.03 1.82 -8.83
N LYS A 49 5.80 1.30 -8.71
CA LYS A 49 4.55 1.92 -9.16
C LYS A 49 3.84 2.72 -8.06
N GLY A 50 4.43 2.81 -6.87
CA GLY A 50 3.96 3.67 -5.79
C GLY A 50 3.02 2.99 -4.80
N ALA A 51 3.05 1.65 -4.70
CA ALA A 51 2.40 0.97 -3.59
C ALA A 51 3.07 1.38 -2.27
N SER A 52 2.25 1.70 -1.27
CA SER A 52 2.74 2.00 0.09
C SER A 52 3.22 0.73 0.79
N ALA A 53 2.55 -0.40 0.56
CA ALA A 53 3.00 -1.69 1.06
C ALA A 53 2.51 -2.84 0.17
N VAL A 54 3.20 -3.98 0.23
CA VAL A 54 2.77 -5.24 -0.40
C VAL A 54 2.70 -6.33 0.66
N LEU A 55 1.51 -6.86 0.90
CA LEU A 55 1.21 -7.83 1.93
C LEU A 55 0.56 -9.07 1.31
N THR A 56 1.14 -10.24 1.50
CA THR A 56 0.50 -11.50 1.04
C THR A 56 -0.74 -11.87 1.85
N SER A 57 -0.99 -11.19 2.98
CA SER A 57 -2.19 -11.36 3.78
C SER A 57 -2.43 -10.14 4.68
N LEU A 58 -3.70 -9.79 4.89
CA LEU A 58 -4.13 -8.82 5.92
C LEU A 58 -4.35 -9.46 7.29
N LYS A 59 -4.03 -10.75 7.44
CA LYS A 59 -4.12 -11.44 8.72
C LYS A 59 -3.01 -10.93 9.64
N HIS A 60 -3.37 -10.73 10.91
CA HIS A 60 -2.52 -10.16 11.96
C HIS A 60 -1.16 -10.86 12.19
N ASN A 61 -0.96 -12.08 11.70
CA ASN A 61 0.18 -12.94 12.09
C ASN A 61 1.28 -13.07 11.03
N ASN A 62 1.18 -12.42 9.85
CA ASN A 62 2.08 -12.68 8.71
C ASN A 62 3.03 -11.50 8.39
N ARG A 63 2.52 -10.26 8.35
CA ARG A 63 3.28 -9.01 8.19
C ARG A 63 2.34 -7.86 8.56
N GLN A 64 2.81 -6.91 9.36
CA GLN A 64 1.98 -5.83 9.89
C GLN A 64 2.37 -4.50 9.26
N VAL A 65 1.36 -3.72 8.90
CA VAL A 65 1.50 -2.30 8.51
C VAL A 65 0.62 -1.53 9.47
N ASP A 66 1.22 -0.58 10.18
CA ASP A 66 0.53 0.27 11.12
C ASP A 66 0.08 1.56 10.45
N LEU A 67 -0.88 2.25 11.06
CA LEU A 67 -1.37 3.54 10.55
C LEU A 67 -0.25 4.59 10.45
N GLN A 68 0.76 4.51 11.32
CA GLN A 68 1.92 5.41 11.28
C GLN A 68 2.80 5.16 10.05
N ASP A 69 2.89 3.92 9.58
CA ASP A 69 3.60 3.64 8.34
C ASP A 69 2.85 4.31 7.19
N ILE A 70 1.53 4.14 7.12
CA ILE A 70 0.72 4.66 6.01
C ILE A 70 0.60 6.19 6.03
N PHE A 71 0.38 6.80 7.20
CA PHE A 71 -0.04 8.20 7.35
C PHE A 71 0.88 9.05 8.24
N GLY A 72 2.04 8.55 8.68
CA GLY A 72 2.97 9.30 9.52
C GLY A 72 3.53 10.56 8.85
N GLU A 73 4.19 11.44 9.61
CA GLU A 73 4.75 12.70 9.10
C GLU A 73 5.81 12.49 8.00
N ASP A 74 6.42 11.30 7.95
CA ASP A 74 7.35 10.86 6.92
C ASP A 74 6.71 9.95 5.85
N GLY A 75 5.37 9.83 5.86
CA GLY A 75 4.48 9.00 5.03
C GLY A 75 5.22 8.04 4.10
N LEU A 76 5.47 6.81 4.56
CA LEU A 76 6.34 5.82 3.92
C LEU A 76 7.42 6.36 2.95
N ILE A 77 8.52 6.84 3.57
CA ILE A 77 9.95 6.65 3.26
C ILE A 77 10.40 6.92 1.83
N ASN A 78 11.24 7.94 1.66
CA ASN A 78 12.30 8.14 0.63
C ASN A 78 12.64 6.91 -0.28
N GLY A 79 11.70 6.41 -1.07
CA GLY A 79 11.90 5.30 -2.01
C GLY A 79 12.37 3.95 -1.43
N GLN A 80 12.14 3.64 -0.15
CA GLN A 80 12.52 2.33 0.41
C GLN A 80 11.32 1.58 1.01
N CYS A 81 11.01 0.46 0.37
CA CYS A 81 10.09 -0.57 0.86
C CYS A 81 10.65 -1.14 2.16
N ASP A 82 10.28 -0.61 3.33
CA ASP A 82 10.59 -1.28 4.60
C ASP A 82 9.49 -1.00 5.63
N VAL A 83 8.46 -1.82 5.57
CA VAL A 83 7.65 -2.17 6.75
C VAL A 83 7.91 -3.63 7.09
N ASP A 84 9.14 -3.88 7.52
CA ASP A 84 9.41 -4.83 8.60
C ASP A 84 10.71 -4.42 9.32
N LYS A 85 10.59 -3.96 10.57
CA LYS A 85 11.77 -3.56 11.38
C LYS A 85 12.65 -4.76 11.80
N ASN A 86 12.30 -6.00 11.40
CA ASN A 86 12.99 -7.22 11.81
C ASN A 86 13.23 -8.27 10.70
N LEU A 87 12.99 -7.99 9.41
CA LEU A 87 13.29 -8.97 8.35
C LEU A 87 14.37 -8.49 7.38
N PRO A 88 15.37 -9.35 7.06
CA PRO A 88 16.38 -9.04 6.07
C PRO A 88 15.80 -9.27 4.66
N ASN A 89 15.93 -8.24 3.84
CA ASN A 89 15.92 -8.26 2.38
C ASN A 89 14.54 -8.29 1.71
N CYS A 90 14.15 -7.10 1.25
CA CYS A 90 13.42 -6.93 0.00
C CYS A 90 14.06 -7.76 -1.13
N PHE A 91 13.22 -8.48 -1.87
CA PHE A 91 13.53 -8.97 -3.22
C PHE A 91 13.31 -7.86 -4.24
#